data_AF-A0AAU8GWV0-F1
#
_entry.id   AF-A0AAU8GWV0-F1
#
_cell.length_a   1.000
_cell.length_b   1.000
_cell.length_c   1.000
_cell.angle_alpha   90.00
_cell.angle_beta   90.00
_cell.angle_gamma   90.00
#
_symmetry.space_group_name_H-M   'P 1'
#
loop_
_entity.id
_entity.type
_entity.pdbx_description
1 polymer ?
#
loop_
_entity_poly.entity_id
_entity_poly.type
_entity_poly.pdbx_seq_one_letter_code
_entity_poly.pdbx_strand_id
1 'polypeptide(L)'
;MRILINHTNHPSQKWDEKQKEYWSEIIDLPFPSIDPKATTEEVDTIAMINFLEIDKIAKEITDKNSNASIFIMLQGEFTYCYLLYQKIRNKFPIAIPTTERKVIEKENGEKISIFEFVRWRFL
;
A
#
# COMPACT_ATOMS: atom_id res chain seq x y z
N MET A 1 -9.31 16.63 3.11
CA MET A 1 -8.67 16.09 1.89
C MET A 1 -8.23 14.65 2.18
N ARG A 2 -8.50 13.66 1.32
CA ARG A 2 -8.11 12.25 1.59
C ARG A 2 -6.90 11.87 0.75
N ILE A 3 -5.77 11.67 1.40
CA ILE A 3 -4.51 11.34 0.75
C ILE A 3 -4.19 9.89 1.03
N LEU A 4 -3.75 9.16 0.00
CA LEU A 4 -3.24 7.81 0.15
C LEU A 4 -1.72 7.82 0.00
N ILE A 5 -1.01 7.31 0.99
CA ILE A 5 0.37 6.85 0.81
C ILE A 5 0.29 5.39 0.36
N ASN A 6 0.51 5.15 -0.93
CA ASN A 6 0.60 3.83 -1.52
C ASN A 6 2.00 3.28 -1.26
N HIS A 7 2.13 2.38 -0.28
CA HIS A 7 3.38 1.70 -0.01
C HIS A 7 3.23 0.21 -0.33
N THR A 8 3.15 -0.09 -1.62
CA THR A 8 2.92 -1.43 -2.14
C THR A 8 3.76 -1.76 -3.36
N ASN A 9 3.87 -3.04 -3.70
CA ASN A 9 4.44 -3.51 -4.96
C ASN A 9 3.52 -3.27 -6.19
N HIS A 10 2.40 -2.57 -6.02
CA HIS A 10 1.43 -2.24 -7.07
C HIS A 10 1.35 -0.72 -7.27
N PRO A 11 2.18 -0.12 -8.13
CA PRO A 11 2.23 1.34 -8.31
C PRO A 11 0.92 1.89 -8.88
N SER A 12 0.50 3.05 -8.38
CA SER A 12 -0.81 3.64 -8.71
C SER A 12 -0.98 3.99 -10.18
N GLN A 13 0.12 4.20 -10.91
CA GLN A 13 0.11 4.44 -12.35
C GLN A 13 -0.70 3.38 -13.12
N LYS A 14 -0.68 2.12 -12.67
CA LYS A 14 -1.34 0.99 -13.33
C LYS A 14 -2.79 0.77 -12.89
N TRP A 15 -3.30 1.55 -11.94
CA TRP A 15 -4.67 1.38 -11.46
C TRP A 15 -5.68 1.98 -12.41
N ASP A 16 -6.87 1.40 -12.42
CA ASP A 16 -8.03 2.01 -13.07
C ASP A 16 -8.43 3.34 -12.41
N GLU A 17 -9.20 4.15 -13.13
CA GLU A 17 -9.63 5.47 -12.66
C GLU A 17 -10.53 5.36 -11.43
N LYS A 18 -11.40 4.34 -11.39
CA LYS A 18 -12.33 4.09 -10.28
C LYS A 18 -11.59 3.90 -8.95
N GLN A 19 -10.43 3.26 -8.95
CA GLN A 19 -9.61 3.09 -7.77
C GLN A 19 -8.95 4.41 -7.34
N LYS A 20 -8.54 5.24 -8.31
CA LYS A 20 -7.84 6.52 -8.07
C LYS A 20 -8.75 7.63 -7.56
N GLU A 21 -9.97 7.75 -8.09
CA GLU A 21 -10.92 8.85 -7.81
C GLU A 21 -11.33 8.99 -6.33
N TYR A 22 -11.14 7.95 -5.51
CA TYR A 22 -11.38 8.02 -4.06
C TYR A 22 -10.42 8.94 -3.31
N TRP A 23 -9.29 9.28 -3.93
CA TRP A 23 -8.18 9.98 -3.31
C TRP A 23 -7.96 11.31 -4.02
N SER A 24 -7.87 12.37 -3.23
CA SER A 24 -7.49 13.68 -3.75
C SER A 24 -6.02 13.72 -4.16
N GLU A 25 -5.20 12.85 -3.58
CA GLU A 25 -3.78 12.71 -3.89
C GLU A 25 -3.33 11.28 -3.55
N ILE A 26 -2.47 10.70 -4.39
CA ILE A 26 -1.85 9.40 -4.17
C ILE A 26 -0.34 9.59 -4.24
N ILE A 27 0.35 9.20 -3.18
CA ILE A 27 1.81 9.26 -3.07
C ILE A 27 2.32 7.82 -3.15
N ASP A 28 2.95 7.48 -4.27
CA ASP A 28 3.62 6.19 -4.43
C ASP A 28 4.98 6.21 -3.71
N LEU A 29 5.04 5.60 -2.52
CA LEU A 29 6.28 5.37 -1.80
C LEU A 29 6.86 4.01 -2.24
N PRO A 30 8.08 3.94 -2.82
CA PRO A 30 8.64 2.69 -3.33
C PRO A 30 8.61 1.56 -2.30
N PHE A 31 8.16 0.38 -2.72
CA PHE A 31 8.17 -0.80 -1.88
C PHE A 31 9.58 -1.43 -1.85
N PRO A 32 10.10 -1.82 -0.68
CA PRO A 32 11.45 -2.35 -0.59
C PRO A 32 11.56 -3.72 -1.26
N SER A 33 12.72 -3.99 -1.86
CA SER A 33 13.10 -5.35 -2.24
C SER A 33 13.62 -6.07 -1.00
N ILE A 34 12.97 -7.15 -0.61
CA ILE A 34 13.32 -7.93 0.58
C ILE A 34 13.91 -9.26 0.13
N ASP A 35 15.11 -9.59 0.61
CA ASP A 35 15.74 -10.88 0.33
C ASP A 35 14.93 -11.99 1.02
N PRO A 36 14.47 -13.04 0.31
CA PRO A 36 13.78 -14.16 0.93
C PRO A 36 14.60 -14.93 1.98
N LYS A 37 15.93 -14.70 2.06
CA LYS A 37 16.81 -15.24 3.09
C LYS A 37 17.00 -14.32 4.29
N ALA A 38 16.46 -13.10 4.25
CA ALA A 38 16.59 -12.15 5.34
C ALA A 38 15.96 -12.70 6.63
N THR A 39 16.58 -12.43 7.77
CA THR A 39 15.98 -12.75 9.07
C THR A 39 14.85 -11.79 9.39
N THR A 40 14.00 -12.17 10.35
CA THR A 40 12.91 -11.31 10.82
C THR A 40 13.42 -9.96 11.34
N GLU A 41 14.60 -9.92 11.99
CA GLU A 41 15.23 -8.71 12.52
C GLU A 41 15.72 -7.78 11.40
N GLU A 42 16.27 -8.35 10.32
CA GLU A 42 16.65 -7.59 9.12
C GLU A 42 15.40 -6.97 8.46
N VAL A 43 14.32 -7.75 8.33
CA VAL A 43 13.03 -7.24 7.81
C VAL A 43 12.43 -6.18 8.74
N ASP A 44 12.55 -6.34 10.06
CA ASP A 44 12.07 -5.35 11.04
C ASP A 44 12.83 -4.03 10.95
N THR A 45 14.14 -4.10 10.68
CA THR A 45 14.98 -2.93 10.43
C THR A 45 14.51 -2.19 9.17
N ILE A 46 14.23 -2.91 8.09
CA ILE A 46 13.67 -2.33 6.85
C ILE A 46 12.30 -1.70 7.13
N ALA A 47 11.44 -2.37 7.91
CA ALA A 47 10.14 -1.83 8.32
C ALA A 47 10.27 -0.56 9.17
N MET A 48 11.25 -0.48 10.05
CA MET A 48 11.50 0.72 10.85
C MET A 48 11.96 1.90 9.99
N ILE A 49 12.85 1.67 9.01
CA ILE A 49 13.32 2.71 8.09
C ILE A 49 12.14 3.28 7.28
N ASN A 50 11.30 2.41 6.71
CA ASN A 50 10.16 2.85 5.92
C ASN A 50 9.06 3.49 6.77
N PHE A 51 8.89 3.07 8.02
CA PHE A 51 8.02 3.76 8.97
C PHE A 51 8.44 5.22 9.17
N LEU A 52 9.74 5.49 9.36
CA LEU A 52 10.25 6.84 9.53
C LEU A 52 10.01 7.70 8.29
N GLU A 53 10.17 7.12 7.09
CA GLU A 53 9.89 7.85 5.85
C GLU A 53 8.39 8.16 5.69
N ILE A 54 7.51 7.21 6.01
CA ILE A 54 6.05 7.44 6.02
C ILE A 54 5.69 8.55 7.02
N ASP A 55 6.25 8.52 8.23
CA ASP A 55 5.99 9.52 9.28
C ASP A 55 6.45 10.91 8.85
N LYS A 56 7.61 11.00 8.18
CA LYS A 56 8.15 12.23 7.61
C LYS A 56 7.23 12.78 6.51
N ILE A 57 6.86 11.97 5.52
CA ILE A 57 5.95 12.38 4.43
C ILE A 57 4.62 12.86 5.02
N ALA A 58 4.07 12.12 5.98
CA ALA A 58 2.83 12.48 6.64
C ALA A 58 2.93 13.83 7.35
N LYS A 59 4.03 14.07 8.07
CA LYS A 59 4.29 15.35 8.72
C LYS A 59 4.33 16.50 7.72
N GLU A 60 5.08 16.36 6.63
CA GLU A 60 5.19 17.38 5.58
C GLU A 60 3.84 17.74 4.96
N ILE A 61 2.96 16.76 4.78
CA ILE A 61 1.58 16.96 4.33
C ILE A 61 0.79 17.75 5.37
N THR A 62 0.80 17.31 6.63
CA THR A 62 0.01 17.95 7.69
C THR A 62 0.48 19.37 8.01
N ASP A 63 1.78 19.65 7.86
CA ASP A 63 2.36 20.99 8.03
C ASP A 63 1.85 21.95 6.94
N LYS A 64 1.61 21.45 5.72
CA LYS A 64 1.02 22.21 4.60
C LYS A 64 -0.50 22.31 4.69
N ASN A 65 -1.16 21.27 5.20
CA ASN A 65 -2.61 21.19 5.30
C ASN A 65 -3.04 20.35 6.50
N SER A 66 -3.38 21.02 7.60
CA SER A 66 -3.82 20.38 8.85
C SER A 66 -5.15 19.62 8.74
N ASN A 67 -5.93 19.85 7.68
CA ASN A 67 -7.19 19.15 7.40
C ASN A 67 -7.02 17.93 6.47
N ALA A 68 -5.79 17.52 6.18
CA ALA A 68 -5.52 16.30 5.43
C ALA A 68 -5.74 15.05 6.30
N SER A 69 -6.51 14.10 5.78
CA SER A 69 -6.64 12.75 6.33
C SER A 69 -5.77 11.81 5.52
N ILE A 70 -4.73 11.27 6.15
CA ILE A 70 -3.71 10.43 5.49
C ILE A 70 -4.02 8.97 5.79
N PHE A 71 -4.14 8.17 4.74
CA PHE A 71 -4.34 6.72 4.81
C PHE A 71 -3.09 6.02 4.27
N ILE A 72 -2.77 4.86 4.84
CA ILE A 72 -1.66 4.02 4.35
C ILE A 72 -2.22 2.76 3.72
N MET A 73 -1.68 2.36 2.58
CA MET A 73 -1.91 1.04 1.98
C MET A 73 -0.63 0.22 1.98
N LEU A 74 -0.72 -1.01 2.49
CA LEU A 74 0.38 -1.98 2.57
C LEU A 74 0.00 -3.27 1.85
N GLN A 75 0.76 -3.66 0.83
CA GLN A 75 0.59 -4.90 0.07
C GLN A 75 1.94 -5.29 -0.55
N GLY A 76 2.28 -6.57 -0.52
CA GLY A 76 3.56 -7.07 -1.03
C GLY A 76 4.06 -8.23 -0.18
N GLU A 77 5.28 -8.11 0.35
CA GLU A 77 5.86 -9.11 1.24
C GLU A 77 5.15 -9.11 2.61
N PHE A 78 4.69 -10.29 3.03
CA PHE A 78 3.80 -10.40 4.19
C PHE A 78 4.49 -10.05 5.51
N THR A 79 5.68 -10.60 5.76
CA THR A 79 6.41 -10.40 7.03
C THR A 79 6.65 -8.92 7.27
N TYR A 80 7.14 -8.23 6.27
CA TYR A 80 7.34 -6.80 6.22
C TYR A 80 6.04 -6.02 6.43
N CYS A 81 4.98 -6.34 5.70
CA CYS A 81 3.70 -5.65 5.86
C CYS A 81 3.17 -5.79 7.29
N TYR A 82 3.30 -6.96 7.93
CA TYR A 82 2.91 -7.15 9.32
C TYR A 82 3.78 -6.35 10.31
N LEU A 83 5.10 -6.35 10.12
CA LEU A 83 6.03 -5.62 10.98
C LEU A 83 5.89 -4.11 10.85
N LEU A 84 5.64 -3.61 9.63
CA LEU A 84 5.35 -2.20 9.38
C LEU A 84 3.97 -1.82 9.93
N TYR A 85 2.94 -2.64 9.70
CA TYR A 85 1.59 -2.41 10.24
C TYR A 85 1.61 -2.20 11.76
N GLN A 86 2.36 -3.02 12.49
CA GLN A 86 2.51 -2.87 13.95
C GLN A 86 3.01 -1.49 14.38
N LYS A 87 3.85 -0.84 13.55
CA LYS A 87 4.41 0.50 13.79
C LYS A 87 3.45 1.63 13.41
N ILE A 88 2.66 1.46 12.34
CA ILE A 88 1.78 2.53 11.80
C ILE A 88 0.34 2.51 12.35
N ARG A 89 -0.18 1.37 12.80
CA ARG A 89 -1.62 1.17 13.08
C ARG A 89 -2.23 2.10 14.14
N ASN A 90 -1.41 2.65 15.03
CA ASN A 90 -1.86 3.59 16.07
C ASN A 90 -1.77 5.06 15.63
N LYS A 91 -1.17 5.33 14.47
CA LYS A 91 -0.93 6.68 13.95
C LYS A 91 -1.77 6.98 12.71
N PHE A 92 -1.98 5.99 11.85
CA PHE A 92 -2.63 6.19 10.56
C PHE A 92 -3.72 5.14 10.32
N PRO A 93 -4.89 5.54 9.79
CA PRO A 93 -5.87 4.60 9.28
C PRO A 93 -5.32 3.82 8.07
N ILE A 94 -5.76 2.58 7.92
CA ILE A 94 -5.34 1.72 6.81
C ILE A 94 -6.43 1.69 5.74
N ALA A 95 -6.04 1.81 4.48
CA ALA A 95 -6.92 1.61 3.34
C ALA A 95 -6.51 0.35 2.58
N ILE A 96 -7.46 -0.56 2.38
CA ILE A 96 -7.24 -1.84 1.70
C ILE A 96 -8.14 -1.90 0.45
N PRO A 97 -7.57 -1.97 -0.76
CA PRO A 97 -8.34 -2.16 -1.97
C PRO A 97 -8.75 -3.63 -2.02
N THR A 98 -10.00 -3.85 -2.37
CA THR A 98 -10.52 -5.21 -2.58
C THR A 98 -10.78 -5.39 -4.06
N THR A 99 -10.38 -6.55 -4.58
CA THR A 99 -10.51 -6.88 -5.98
C THR A 99 -11.34 -8.15 -6.16
N GLU A 100 -12.11 -8.20 -7.24
CA GLU A 100 -12.65 -9.44 -7.76
C GLU A 100 -11.58 -10.07 -8.66
N ARG A 101 -11.30 -11.36 -8.44
CA ARG A 101 -10.36 -12.12 -9.27
C ARG A 101 -11.15 -12.92 -10.30
N LYS A 102 -10.92 -12.63 -11.58
CA LYS A 102 -11.43 -13.40 -12.72
C LYS A 102 -10.30 -14.22 -13.31
N VAL A 103 -10.56 -15.49 -13.59
CA VAL A 103 -9.59 -16.40 -14.22
C VAL A 103 -10.10 -16.77 -15.59
N ILE A 104 -9.30 -16.50 -16.62
CA ILE A 104 -9.55 -16.91 -17.99
C ILE A 104 -8.56 -18.01 -18.32
N GLU A 105 -9.08 -19.20 -18.59
CA GLU A 105 -8.28 -20.33 -19.08
C GLU A 105 -8.31 -20.30 -20.61
N LYS A 106 -7.13 -20.27 -21.22
CA LYS A 106 -6.97 -20.39 -22.67
C LYS A 106 -6.93 -21.85 -23.07
N GLU A 107 -7.28 -22.14 -24.33
CA GLU A 107 -7.26 -23.50 -24.89
C GLU A 107 -5.88 -24.17 -24.81
N ASN A 108 -4.80 -23.39 -24.78
CA ASN A 108 -3.42 -23.88 -24.65
C ASN A 108 -2.99 -24.17 -23.19
N GLY A 109 -3.89 -24.05 -22.22
CA GLY A 109 -3.63 -24.29 -20.80
C GLY A 109 -3.07 -23.09 -20.03
N GLU A 110 -2.82 -21.94 -20.67
CA GLU A 110 -2.45 -20.71 -19.97
C GLU A 110 -3.63 -20.16 -19.16
N LYS A 111 -3.32 -19.62 -17.97
CA LYS A 111 -4.31 -18.93 -17.13
C LYS A 111 -3.96 -17.46 -17.02
N ILE A 112 -4.88 -16.59 -17.42
CA ILE A 112 -4.82 -15.15 -17.13
C ILE A 112 -5.65 -14.90 -15.88
N SER A 113 -5.03 -14.32 -14.85
CA SER A 113 -5.76 -13.78 -13.69
C SER A 113 -5.91 -12.27 -13.86
N ILE A 114 -7.16 -11.80 -13.92
CA ILE A 114 -7.52 -10.38 -13.97
C ILE A 114 -8.03 -10.00 -12.57
N PHE A 115 -7.57 -8.87 -12.06
CA PHE A 115 -8.01 -8.32 -10.78
C PHE A 115 -8.72 -7.00 -11.04
N GLU A 116 -10.02 -6.97 -10.78
CA GLU A 116 -10.85 -5.77 -10.97
C GLU A 116 -11.13 -5.12 -9.62
N PHE A 117 -10.88 -3.82 -9.48
CA PHE A 117 -11.15 -3.10 -8.24
C PHE A 117 -12.66 -3.05 -7.93
N VAL A 118 -13.01 -3.32 -6.67
CA VAL A 118 -14.40 -3.35 -6.19
C VAL A 118 -14.67 -2.21 -5.22
N ARG A 119 -13.90 -2.11 -4.14
CA ARG A 119 -14.05 -1.08 -3.10
C ARG A 119 -12.83 -0.97 -2.21
N TRP A 120 -12.71 0.17 -1.54
CA TRP A 120 -11.82 0.35 -0.40
C TRP A 120 -12.48 -0.14 0.89
N ARG A 121 -11.71 -0.80 1.76
CA ARG A 121 -12.04 -1.03 3.17
C ARG A 121 -11.10 -0.17 4.02
N PHE A 122 -11.66 0.53 5.00
CA PHE A 122 -10.90 1.39 5.90
C PHE A 122 -10.85 0.75 7.29
N LEU A 123 -9.67 0.66 7.88
CA LEU A 123 -9.40 0.14 9.23
C LEU A 123 -8.83 1.23 10.13
#